data_AF-H0QYW0-F1
#
_entry.id   AF-H0QYW0-F1
#
_cell.length_a   1.000
_cell.length_b   1.000
_cell.length_c   1.000
_cell.angle_alpha   90.00
_cell.angle_beta   90.00
_cell.angle_gamma   90.00
#
_symmetry.space_group_name_H-M   'P 1'
#
loop_
_entity.id
_entity.type
_entity.pdbx_description
1 polymer ?
#
loop_
_entity_poly.entity_id
_entity_poly.type
_entity_poly.pdbx_seq_one_letter_code
_entity_poly.pdbx_strand_id
1 'polypeptide(L)'
;GAEGIKAAATASPLFAKYGTAIDRESAYELLTAKVAPPPAQEEGLGASGEVAPPESAAPAPTKEEPGMITEVLNSPAMKSFLRSAASAAGREISRSIFGTAKRRR
;
A
#
# COMPACT_ATOMS: atom_id res chain seq x y z
N GLY A 1 21.56 36.09 -12.09
CA GLY A 1 20.71 35.20 -12.92
C GLY A 1 21.06 33.74 -12.67
N ALA A 2 20.34 32.80 -13.28
CA ALA A 2 20.52 31.36 -13.07
C ALA A 2 21.98 30.89 -13.26
N GLU A 3 22.65 31.37 -14.32
CA GLU A 3 24.06 31.07 -14.59
C GLU A 3 25.01 31.49 -13.46
N GLY A 4 24.78 32.67 -12.87
CA GLY A 4 25.60 33.16 -11.75
C GLY A 4 25.44 32.31 -10.48
N ILE A 5 24.23 31.78 -10.24
CA ILE A 5 23.95 30.90 -9.10
C ILE A 5 24.67 29.56 -9.30
N LYS A 6 24.61 29.00 -10.51
CA LYS A 6 25.30 27.76 -10.85
C LYS A 6 26.81 27.90 -10.69
N ALA A 7 27.39 28.97 -11.23
CA ALA A 7 28.82 29.24 -11.12
C ALA A 7 29.29 29.37 -9.66
N ALA A 8 28.54 30.10 -8.83
CA ALA A 8 28.84 30.24 -7.40
C ALA A 8 28.73 28.90 -6.64
N ALA A 9 27.70 28.09 -6.94
CA ALA A 9 27.53 26.78 -6.34
C ALA A 9 28.67 25.82 -6.70
N THR A 10 29.08 25.79 -7.97
CA THR A 10 30.19 24.94 -8.45
C THR A 10 31.55 25.35 -7.88
N ALA A 11 31.76 26.63 -7.60
CA ALA A 11 33.00 27.13 -7.00
C ALA A 11 33.10 26.86 -5.48
N SER A 12 32.03 26.40 -4.85
CA SER A 12 32.00 26.20 -3.39
C SER A 12 32.73 24.91 -2.98
N PRO A 13 33.37 24.89 -1.79
CA PRO A 13 34.01 23.67 -1.26
C PRO A 13 32.99 22.55 -0.97
N LEU A 14 31.72 22.90 -0.77
CA LEU A 14 30.63 21.95 -0.52
C LEU A 14 30.20 21.20 -1.79
N PHE A 15 30.56 21.70 -2.97
CA PHE A 15 30.19 21.08 -4.24
C PHE A 15 30.75 19.66 -4.38
N ALA A 16 31.93 19.38 -3.81
CA ALA A 16 32.52 18.04 -3.80
C ALA A 16 31.63 17.00 -3.09
N LYS A 17 30.84 17.42 -2.11
CA LYS A 17 29.97 16.54 -1.31
C LYS A 17 28.52 16.54 -1.78
N TYR A 18 28.02 17.69 -2.24
CA TYR A 18 26.59 17.91 -2.51
C TYR A 18 26.29 18.33 -3.96
N GLY A 19 27.29 18.44 -4.83
CA GLY A 19 27.15 18.93 -6.19
C GLY A 19 26.44 17.98 -7.15
N THR A 20 26.28 16.70 -6.77
CA THR A 20 25.56 15.71 -7.55
C THR A 20 24.06 15.95 -7.45
N ALA A 21 23.42 16.32 -8.55
CA ALA A 21 21.97 16.37 -8.64
C ALA A 21 21.41 14.94 -8.60
N ILE A 22 20.44 14.71 -7.72
CA ILE A 22 19.71 13.45 -7.62
C ILE A 22 18.28 13.73 -8.03
N ASP A 23 17.86 13.12 -9.13
CA ASP A 23 16.47 13.13 -9.54
C ASP A 23 15.76 11.92 -8.90
N ARG A 24 14.73 12.19 -8.12
CA ARG A 24 13.96 11.16 -7.40
C ARG A 24 12.56 11.14 -7.94
N GLU A 25 11.94 9.97 -7.87
CA GLU A 25 10.54 9.79 -8.25
C GLU A 25 9.67 10.86 -7.60
N SER A 26 8.99 11.62 -8.45
CA SER A 26 8.12 12.68 -7.97
C SER A 26 6.89 12.10 -7.29
N ALA A 27 6.27 12.87 -6.39
CA ALA A 27 5.01 12.47 -5.78
C ALA A 27 3.94 12.18 -6.84
N TYR A 28 3.95 12.95 -7.95
CA TYR A 28 3.06 12.74 -9.07
C TYR A 28 3.31 11.40 -9.77
N GLU A 29 4.56 11.05 -10.07
CA GLU A 29 4.91 9.76 -10.67
C GLU A 29 4.51 8.58 -9.78
N LEU A 30 4.82 8.66 -8.48
CA LEU A 30 4.46 7.63 -7.50
C LEU A 30 2.94 7.46 -7.38
N LEU A 31 2.18 8.56 -7.38
CA LEU A 31 0.71 8.49 -7.33
C LEU A 31 0.11 7.96 -8.62
N THR A 32 0.67 8.35 -9.76
CA THR A 32 0.24 7.89 -11.08
C THR A 32 0.49 6.38 -11.22
N ALA A 33 1.67 5.90 -10.80
CA ALA A 33 2.01 4.48 -10.81
C ALA A 33 1.09 3.64 -9.91
N LYS A 34 0.59 4.19 -8.79
CA LYS A 34 -0.34 3.49 -7.88
C LYS A 34 -1.76 3.35 -8.42
N VAL A 35 -2.19 4.28 -9.26
CA VAL A 35 -3.54 4.31 -9.84
C VAL A 35 -3.56 3.71 -11.25
N ALA A 36 -2.40 3.62 -11.89
CA ALA A 36 -2.26 2.96 -13.17
C ALA A 36 -2.76 1.49 -13.07
N PRO A 37 -3.60 1.04 -14.01
CA PRO A 37 -3.96 -0.38 -14.09
C PRO A 37 -2.68 -1.21 -14.25
N PRO A 38 -2.61 -2.42 -13.67
CA PRO A 38 -1.43 -3.25 -13.78
C PRO A 38 -1.10 -3.45 -15.27
N PRO A 39 0.18 -3.31 -15.68
CA PRO A 39 0.55 -3.65 -17.03
C PRO A 39 0.13 -5.10 -17.27
N ALA A 40 -0.49 -5.37 -18.44
CA ALA A 40 -0.70 -6.73 -18.88
C ALA A 40 0.66 -7.42 -18.83
N GLN A 41 0.81 -8.35 -17.89
CA GLN A 41 2.05 -9.09 -17.70
C GLN A 41 2.32 -9.81 -19.01
N GLU A 42 3.35 -9.37 -19.75
CA GLU A 42 4.00 -10.23 -20.71
C GLU A 42 4.63 -11.37 -19.89
N GLU A 43 4.00 -12.54 -19.98
CA GLU A 43 4.46 -13.78 -19.38
C GLU A 43 5.87 -14.09 -19.89
N GLY A 44 6.87 -13.82 -19.05
CA GLY A 44 8.24 -14.30 -19.19
C GLY A 44 8.54 -15.27 -18.05
N LEU A 45 8.52 -16.56 -18.36
CA LEU A 45 8.84 -17.72 -17.50
C LEU A 45 10.04 -17.49 -16.56
N GLY A 46 9.91 -17.87 -15.28
CA GLY A 46 11.05 -17.89 -14.37
C GLY A 46 10.79 -18.26 -12.89
N ALA A 47 10.23 -19.45 -12.66
CA ALA A 47 10.50 -20.39 -11.56
C ALA A 47 10.81 -19.89 -10.11
N SER A 48 9.92 -20.26 -9.18
CA SER A 48 10.19 -21.15 -8.01
C SER A 48 9.80 -20.63 -6.61
N GLY A 49 8.98 -21.45 -5.93
CA GLY A 49 8.60 -21.39 -4.51
C GLY A 49 7.10 -21.64 -4.32
N GLU A 50 6.53 -22.84 -4.55
CA GLU A 50 6.54 -24.03 -3.67
C GLU A 50 5.81 -23.72 -2.33
N VAL A 51 4.69 -24.31 -1.86
CA VAL A 51 3.94 -25.59 -2.03
C VAL A 51 2.44 -25.34 -1.76
N ALA A 52 1.59 -26.21 -2.31
CA ALA A 52 0.14 -26.35 -2.16
C ALA A 52 -0.44 -26.40 -0.71
N PRO A 53 -1.74 -26.08 -0.53
CA PRO A 53 -2.47 -26.09 0.75
C PRO A 53 -2.90 -27.49 1.24
N PRO A 54 -3.00 -27.73 2.58
CA PRO A 54 -3.57 -28.97 3.09
C PRO A 54 -5.10 -28.98 3.02
N GLU A 55 -5.58 -30.18 2.72
CA GLU A 55 -6.91 -30.63 2.36
C GLU A 55 -7.93 -30.67 3.51
N SER A 56 -9.21 -30.58 3.12
CA SER A 56 -10.37 -31.28 3.69
C SER A 56 -10.82 -31.02 5.14
N ALA A 57 -12.03 -30.45 5.27
CA ALA A 57 -13.19 -31.18 5.82
C ALA A 57 -14.44 -30.30 5.76
N ALA A 58 -15.44 -30.70 4.97
CA ALA A 58 -16.81 -30.23 5.14
C ALA A 58 -17.42 -30.82 6.42
N PRO A 59 -18.35 -30.11 7.07
CA PRO A 59 -19.72 -30.61 7.00
C PRO A 59 -20.74 -29.50 6.73
N ALA A 60 -21.73 -29.80 5.89
CA ALA A 60 -22.95 -29.02 5.79
C ALA A 60 -23.85 -29.31 7.01
N PRO A 61 -24.53 -28.28 7.55
CA PRO A 61 -25.96 -28.42 7.76
C PRO A 61 -26.78 -27.17 7.38
N THR A 62 -27.79 -27.42 6.55
CA THR A 62 -29.15 -26.87 6.49
C THR A 62 -29.50 -25.47 7.00
N LYS A 63 -30.07 -24.71 6.04
CA LYS A 63 -31.28 -23.86 6.10
C LYS A 63 -31.26 -22.61 6.98
N GLU A 64 -31.30 -21.48 6.29
CA GLU A 64 -32.25 -20.35 6.40
C GLU A 64 -31.75 -19.35 5.38
N GLU A 65 -32.43 -19.18 4.22
CA GLU A 65 -31.96 -18.35 3.11
C GLU A 65 -31.52 -16.98 3.61
N PRO A 66 -30.21 -16.75 3.73
CA PRO A 66 -29.72 -15.50 4.24
C PRO A 66 -29.38 -14.77 2.93
N GLY A 67 -30.17 -13.73 2.60
CA GLY A 67 -30.05 -13.01 1.32
C GLY A 67 -28.59 -12.66 1.00
N MET A 68 -28.23 -12.64 -0.29
CA MET A 68 -26.85 -12.58 -0.83
C MET A 68 -25.81 -11.80 0.00
N ILE A 69 -26.21 -10.70 0.65
CA ILE A 69 -25.41 -9.89 1.56
C ILE A 69 -24.87 -10.70 2.75
N THR A 70 -25.71 -11.50 3.40
CA THR A 70 -25.35 -12.35 4.54
C THR A 70 -24.46 -13.53 4.14
N GLU A 71 -24.62 -14.06 2.93
CA GLU A 71 -23.73 -15.07 2.36
C GLU A 71 -22.34 -14.48 2.08
N VAL A 72 -22.29 -13.27 1.52
CA VAL A 72 -21.05 -12.52 1.32
C VAL A 72 -20.36 -12.23 2.65
N LEU A 73 -21.10 -11.81 3.69
CA LEU A 73 -20.56 -11.58 5.03
C LEU A 73 -20.10 -12.87 5.72
N ASN A 74 -20.75 -13.99 5.43
CA ASN A 74 -20.38 -15.29 5.98
C ASN A 74 -19.24 -15.97 5.22
N SER A 75 -18.85 -15.43 4.05
CA SER A 75 -17.77 -15.99 3.25
C SER A 75 -16.43 -15.98 4.02
N PRO A 76 -15.61 -17.04 3.92
CA PRO A 76 -14.29 -17.11 4.53
C PRO A 76 -13.37 -15.97 4.08
N ALA A 77 -13.51 -15.51 2.83
CA ALA A 77 -12.76 -14.40 2.28
C ALA A 77 -13.11 -13.06 2.97
N MET A 78 -14.39 -12.75 3.15
CA MET A 78 -14.83 -11.54 3.84
C MET A 78 -14.49 -11.59 5.33
N LYS A 79 -14.62 -12.74 5.99
CA LYS A 79 -14.20 -12.94 7.38
C LYS A 79 -12.70 -12.70 7.56
N SER A 80 -11.85 -13.22 6.66
CA SER A 80 -10.41 -12.97 6.67
C SER A 80 -10.08 -11.50 6.41
N PHE A 81 -10.78 -10.85 5.47
CA PHE A 81 -10.62 -9.43 5.20
C PHE A 81 -11.01 -8.57 6.40
N LEU A 82 -12.17 -8.84 7.03
CA LEU A 82 -12.66 -8.12 8.19
C LEU A 82 -11.75 -8.33 9.41
N ARG A 83 -11.24 -9.56 9.60
CA ARG A 83 -10.27 -9.88 10.66
C ARG A 83 -8.95 -9.10 10.47
N SER A 84 -8.48 -8.95 9.23
CA SER A 84 -7.30 -8.15 8.89
C SER A 84 -7.55 -6.65 9.00
N ALA A 85 -8.69 -6.15 8.53
CA ALA A 85 -9.06 -4.74 8.58
C ALA A 85 -9.33 -4.25 10.02
N ALA A 86 -9.94 -5.09 10.87
CA ALA A 86 -10.14 -4.80 12.29
C ALA A 86 -8.81 -4.61 13.04
N SER A 87 -7.77 -5.35 12.66
CA SER A 87 -6.43 -5.22 13.24
C SER A 87 -5.68 -4.00 12.73
N ALA A 88 -5.91 -3.56 11.49
CA ALA A 88 -5.25 -2.39 10.90
C ALA A 88 -5.90 -1.05 11.32
N ALA A 89 -7.24 -0.96 11.30
CA ALA A 89 -7.94 0.31 11.53
C ALA A 89 -8.19 0.63 13.02
N GLY A 90 -8.26 -0.37 13.91
CA GLY A 90 -8.66 -0.16 15.31
C GLY A 90 -7.69 0.71 16.13
N ARG A 91 -6.40 0.68 15.78
CA ARG A 91 -5.34 1.37 16.52
C ARG A 91 -5.13 2.82 16.07
N GLU A 92 -5.53 3.12 14.84
CA GLU A 92 -5.44 4.45 14.24
C GLU A 92 -6.74 5.25 14.45
N ILE A 93 -7.90 4.60 14.33
CA ILE A 93 -9.19 5.21 14.63
C ILE A 93 -9.27 5.57 16.12
N SER A 94 -8.80 4.71 17.02
CA SER A 94 -8.77 5.03 18.46
C SER A 94 -7.89 6.25 18.77
N ARG A 95 -6.75 6.42 18.11
CA ARG A 95 -5.90 7.63 18.26
C ARG A 95 -6.50 8.89 17.62
N SER A 96 -7.26 8.72 16.54
CA SER A 96 -7.93 9.81 15.83
C SER A 96 -9.20 10.29 16.55
N ILE A 97 -9.95 9.38 17.19
CA ILE A 97 -11.19 9.70 17.91
C ILE A 97 -10.90 10.09 19.38
N PHE A 98 -9.94 9.45 20.07
CA PHE A 98 -9.66 9.68 21.50
C PHE A 98 -8.39 10.48 21.82
N GLY A 99 -7.90 11.32 20.90
CA GLY A 99 -7.15 12.50 21.33
C GLY A 99 -5.66 12.53 21.00
N THR A 100 -5.33 12.64 19.71
CA THR A 100 -4.09 13.31 19.29
C THR A 100 -4.30 14.41 18.24
N ALA A 101 -5.47 15.07 18.26
CA ALA A 101 -5.66 16.33 17.55
C ALA A 101 -4.80 17.42 18.21
N LYS A 102 -3.62 17.64 17.63
CA LYS A 102 -2.64 18.67 18.00
C LYS A 102 -3.32 20.05 18.02
N ARG A 103 -3.50 20.60 19.22
CA ARG A 103 -3.96 21.97 19.50
C ARG A 103 -3.12 22.98 18.69
N ARG A 104 -3.69 23.54 17.62
CA ARG A 104 -3.18 24.77 16.99
C ARG A 104 -3.56 25.94 17.91
N ARG A 105 -2.56 26.75 18.26
CA ARG A 105 -2.76 28.11 18.76
C ARG A 105 -3.35 28.98 17.66
#